data_AF-A0A935E5C5-F1
#
_entry.id   AF-A0A935E5C5-F1
#
_cell.length_a   1.000
_cell.length_b   1.000
_cell.length_c   1.000
_cell.angle_alpha   90.00
_cell.angle_beta   90.00
_cell.angle_gamma   90.00
#
_symmetry.space_group_name_H-M   'P 1'
#
loop_
_entity.id
_entity.type
_entity.pdbx_description
1 polymer ?
#
loop_
_entity_poly.entity_id
_entity_poly.type
_entity_poly.pdbx_seq_one_letter_code
_entity_poly.pdbx_strand_id
1 'polypeptide(L)'
;MLLISVSPLVLAGGNAPPLLLAEVLRGEVDVARYWVSEKLDGARAVWDGRSLRFRSGRAVHAPAWFIAGLPPEPLDGELWIARGRFDALSGIVRRQVPRDADWRQVKYMVFEQPDGAGTFTDRIESLRTVVARAGMPWLQMVEQFRVADRQALQARLDEVVAGGGEGLMLHRDDALYVTGRSDALLKLKPLFDAEARVVGHLPGKGRLSGLLGALQVETPTGLRFELGTGLSDAERRNPPPVGSLVTYQYRALTPDGVPRFASYLRRREAFCAAIGSSSPAGAASSAGAWSWRCGPMALSRGC
;
A
#
# COMPACT_ATOMS: atom_id res chain seq x y z
N MET A 1 22.09 -57.68 17.09
CA MET A 1 22.22 -56.22 17.33
C MET A 1 21.71 -55.52 16.08
N LEU A 2 20.42 -55.16 16.04
CA LEU A 2 19.76 -54.59 14.86
C LEU A 2 19.92 -53.07 14.91
N LEU A 3 20.73 -52.52 13.99
CA LEU A 3 20.94 -51.07 13.86
C LEU A 3 19.74 -50.45 13.14
N ILE A 4 18.91 -49.73 13.89
CA ILE A 4 17.84 -48.88 13.34
C ILE A 4 18.51 -47.62 12.78
N SER A 5 18.56 -47.52 11.46
CA SER A 5 18.95 -46.29 10.77
C SER A 5 17.82 -45.28 10.88
N VAL A 6 17.99 -44.24 11.69
CA VAL A 6 17.10 -43.09 11.73
C VAL A 6 17.54 -42.15 10.62
N SER A 7 16.87 -42.21 9.47
CA SER A 7 17.05 -41.23 8.42
C SER A 7 16.57 -39.85 8.89
N PRO A 8 17.39 -38.79 8.80
CA PRO A 8 16.95 -37.45 9.15
C PRO A 8 15.86 -36.99 8.18
N LEU A 9 14.73 -36.54 8.74
CA LEU A 9 13.66 -35.91 7.99
C LEU A 9 14.20 -34.57 7.43
N VAL A 10 14.55 -34.56 6.15
CA VAL A 10 14.91 -33.34 5.43
C VAL A 10 13.63 -32.50 5.34
N LEU A 11 13.55 -31.43 6.13
CA LEU A 11 12.57 -30.37 5.95
C LEU A 11 12.84 -29.71 4.60
N ALA A 12 12.06 -30.07 3.58
CA ALA A 12 12.07 -29.39 2.30
C ALA A 12 11.67 -27.92 2.52
N GLY A 13 12.65 -27.02 2.55
CA GLY A 13 12.42 -25.59 2.40
C GLY A 13 11.88 -25.36 1.00
N GLY A 14 10.56 -25.22 0.88
CA GLY A 14 9.92 -24.99 -0.42
C GLY A 14 10.41 -23.68 -1.03
N ASN A 15 10.97 -23.76 -2.24
CA ASN A 15 11.27 -22.56 -3.04
C ASN A 15 9.99 -21.73 -3.20
N ALA A 16 10.15 -20.40 -3.20
CA ALA A 16 9.02 -19.50 -3.40
C ALA A 16 8.35 -19.80 -4.77
N PRO A 17 7.01 -19.93 -4.82
CA PRO A 17 6.34 -20.20 -6.07
C PRO A 17 6.56 -19.04 -7.05
N PRO A 18 6.65 -19.32 -8.36
CA PRO A 18 6.65 -18.26 -9.37
C PRO A 18 5.24 -17.67 -9.42
N LEU A 19 5.12 -16.36 -9.14
CA LEU A 19 3.83 -15.68 -8.97
C LEU A 19 3.73 -14.43 -9.83
N LEU A 20 2.51 -14.12 -10.28
CA LEU A 20 2.17 -12.80 -10.80
C LEU A 20 2.34 -11.74 -9.69
N LEU A 21 3.11 -10.69 -9.94
CA LEU A 21 3.43 -9.64 -8.98
C LEU A 21 3.01 -8.28 -9.51
N ALA A 22 2.35 -7.49 -8.67
CA ALA A 22 1.86 -6.18 -9.07
C ALA A 22 2.94 -5.09 -9.08
N GLU A 23 2.98 -4.33 -10.18
CA GLU A 23 3.66 -3.04 -10.25
C GLU A 23 2.86 -1.92 -9.59
N VAL A 24 3.52 -0.81 -9.26
CA VAL A 24 2.80 0.40 -8.81
C VAL A 24 2.24 1.10 -10.04
N LEU A 25 0.95 1.46 -10.03
CA LEU A 25 0.40 2.34 -11.07
C LEU A 25 1.15 3.68 -11.04
N ARG A 26 1.88 3.97 -12.12
CA ARG A 26 2.62 5.23 -12.31
C ARG A 26 2.17 5.88 -13.61
N GLY A 27 1.88 7.18 -13.57
CA GLY A 27 1.54 7.94 -14.76
C GLY A 27 0.21 7.53 -15.38
N GLU A 28 0.12 7.72 -16.70
CA GLU A 28 -1.11 7.54 -17.44
C GLU A 28 -1.25 6.16 -18.08
N VAL A 29 -2.28 5.40 -17.70
CA VAL A 29 -2.79 4.18 -18.35
C VAL A 29 -4.25 4.34 -18.80
N ASP A 30 -4.67 3.61 -19.83
CA ASP A 30 -6.10 3.49 -20.17
C ASP A 30 -6.78 2.55 -19.17
N VAL A 31 -7.45 3.12 -18.16
CA VAL A 31 -8.07 2.36 -17.07
C VAL A 31 -9.26 1.52 -17.52
N ALA A 32 -9.87 1.83 -18.68
CA ALA A 32 -10.98 1.06 -19.22
C ALA A 32 -10.54 -0.36 -19.64
N ARG A 33 -9.24 -0.56 -19.89
CA ARG A 33 -8.62 -1.87 -20.21
C ARG A 33 -8.34 -2.74 -18.99
N TYR A 34 -8.75 -2.31 -17.80
CA TYR A 34 -8.49 -3.04 -16.56
C TYR A 34 -9.78 -3.44 -15.88
N TRP A 35 -9.77 -4.64 -15.33
CA TRP A 35 -10.63 -5.03 -14.22
C TRP A 35 -10.05 -4.46 -12.93
N VAL A 36 -10.92 -3.89 -12.10
CA VAL A 36 -10.56 -3.26 -10.84
C VAL A 36 -11.13 -4.08 -9.69
N SER A 37 -10.34 -4.24 -8.64
CA SER A 37 -10.74 -4.92 -7.39
C SER A 37 -10.19 -4.16 -6.18
N GLU A 38 -10.80 -4.36 -5.01
CA GLU A 38 -10.21 -3.89 -3.76
C GLU A 38 -8.87 -4.61 -3.51
N LYS A 39 -7.84 -3.85 -3.13
CA LYS A 39 -6.63 -4.42 -2.59
C LYS A 39 -6.88 -4.83 -1.14
N LEU A 40 -6.90 -6.13 -0.89
CA LEU A 40 -7.05 -6.69 0.44
C LEU A 40 -5.72 -6.69 1.21
N ASP A 41 -5.77 -6.22 2.46
CA ASP A 41 -4.64 -6.30 3.41
C ASP A 41 -4.71 -7.60 4.21
N GLY A 42 -4.29 -8.70 3.56
CA GLY A 42 -4.34 -10.04 4.13
C GLY A 42 -3.00 -10.77 4.04
N ALA A 43 -3.07 -12.10 3.95
CA ALA A 43 -1.90 -12.93 3.69
C ALA A 43 -2.07 -13.74 2.40
N ARG A 44 -1.35 -13.34 1.34
CA ARG A 44 -1.35 -14.07 0.06
C ARG A 44 -1.02 -15.54 0.24
N ALA A 45 -1.92 -16.38 -0.24
CA ALA A 45 -1.81 -17.81 -0.25
C ALA A 45 -2.09 -18.34 -1.66
N VAL A 46 -1.42 -19.44 -2.00
CA VAL A 46 -1.47 -20.08 -3.31
C VAL A 46 -1.78 -21.53 -3.07
N TRP A 47 -2.86 -21.98 -3.69
CA TRP A 47 -3.34 -23.34 -3.68
C TRP A 47 -2.94 -24.00 -4.99
N ASP A 48 -2.26 -25.15 -4.93
CA ASP A 48 -1.78 -25.89 -6.10
C ASP A 48 -2.65 -27.11 -6.45
N GLY A 49 -3.88 -27.18 -5.92
CA GLY A 49 -4.74 -28.36 -6.00
C GLY A 49 -4.51 -29.39 -4.89
N ARG A 50 -3.48 -29.22 -4.04
CA ARG A 50 -3.15 -30.16 -2.96
C ARG A 50 -2.77 -29.53 -1.64
N SER A 51 -2.07 -28.41 -1.68
CA SER A 51 -1.53 -27.73 -0.50
C SER A 51 -1.57 -26.22 -0.67
N LEU A 52 -1.81 -25.55 0.45
CA LEU A 52 -1.86 -24.10 0.52
C LEU A 52 -0.51 -23.57 1.00
N ARG A 53 0.09 -22.64 0.25
CA ARG A 53 1.41 -22.07 0.56
C ARG A 53 1.37 -20.56 0.53
N PHE A 54 2.12 -19.92 1.44
CA PHE A 54 2.35 -18.48 1.37
C PHE A 54 3.19 -18.12 0.15
N ARG A 55 3.19 -16.83 -0.21
CA ARG A 55 4.11 -16.26 -1.19
C ARG A 55 5.58 -16.65 -0.98
N SER A 56 6.01 -16.90 0.26
CA SER A 56 7.39 -17.29 0.56
C SER A 56 7.69 -18.76 0.24
N GLY A 57 6.73 -19.57 -0.21
CA GLY A 57 6.84 -21.02 -0.39
C GLY A 57 6.57 -21.83 0.88
N ARG A 58 6.45 -21.17 2.05
CA ARG A 58 6.14 -21.85 3.32
C ARG A 58 4.70 -22.38 3.30
N ALA A 59 4.50 -23.56 3.86
CA ALA A 59 3.17 -24.12 4.05
C ALA A 59 2.29 -23.21 4.92
N VAL A 60 1.01 -23.13 4.55
CA VAL A 60 -0.05 -22.61 5.41
C VAL A 60 -0.68 -23.80 6.12
N HIS A 61 -0.60 -23.83 7.44
CA HIS A 61 -1.20 -24.90 8.24
C HIS A 61 -2.68 -24.59 8.49
N ALA A 62 -3.52 -24.75 7.46
CA ALA A 62 -4.97 -24.60 7.59
C ALA A 62 -5.63 -25.87 8.18
N PRO A 63 -6.77 -25.76 8.88
CA PRO A 63 -7.54 -26.92 9.31
C PRO A 63 -7.90 -27.86 8.16
N ALA A 64 -8.03 -29.15 8.46
CA ALA A 64 -8.42 -30.15 7.46
C ALA A 64 -9.74 -29.83 6.77
N TRP A 65 -10.74 -29.32 7.51
CA TRP A 65 -12.03 -28.91 6.93
C TRP A 65 -11.91 -27.74 5.95
N PHE A 66 -10.92 -26.88 6.12
CA PHE A 66 -10.67 -25.75 5.22
C PHE A 66 -10.05 -26.25 3.92
N ILE A 67 -9.05 -27.13 4.00
CA ILE A 67 -8.44 -27.70 2.79
C ILE A 67 -9.40 -28.63 2.04
N ALA A 68 -10.21 -29.41 2.75
CA ALA A 68 -11.14 -30.37 2.15
C ALA A 68 -12.22 -29.72 1.26
N GLY A 69 -12.54 -28.45 1.47
CA GLY A 69 -13.49 -27.72 0.63
C GLY A 69 -12.86 -26.97 -0.54
N LEU A 70 -11.53 -27.00 -0.69
CA LEU A 70 -10.85 -26.38 -1.82
C LEU A 70 -10.99 -27.25 -3.08
N PRO A 71 -11.22 -26.65 -4.25
CA PRO A 71 -11.36 -27.37 -5.51
C PRO A 71 -9.99 -27.89 -6.01
N PRO A 72 -9.92 -28.82 -6.96
CA PRO A 72 -8.65 -29.33 -7.46
C PRO A 72 -7.87 -28.31 -8.32
N GLU A 73 -8.52 -27.28 -8.85
CA GLU A 73 -7.88 -26.24 -9.65
C GLU A 73 -6.92 -25.37 -8.83
N PRO A 74 -5.77 -24.95 -9.40
CA PRO A 74 -4.90 -23.96 -8.78
C PRO A 74 -5.62 -22.63 -8.55
N LEU A 75 -5.39 -22.01 -7.39
CA LEU A 75 -5.98 -20.72 -7.03
C LEU A 75 -4.93 -19.83 -6.38
N ASP A 76 -4.94 -18.55 -6.72
CA ASP A 76 -4.17 -17.50 -6.05
C ASP A 76 -5.14 -16.51 -5.40
N GLY A 77 -4.89 -16.23 -4.13
CA GLY A 77 -5.80 -15.42 -3.34
C GLY A 77 -5.17 -14.85 -2.09
N GLU A 78 -5.98 -14.11 -1.36
CA GLU A 78 -5.62 -13.54 -0.08
C GLU A 78 -6.40 -14.24 1.02
N LEU A 79 -5.70 -14.80 2.01
CA LEU A 79 -6.37 -15.13 3.28
C LEU A 79 -6.73 -13.83 3.97
N TRP A 80 -7.99 -13.68 4.37
CA TRP A 80 -8.53 -12.40 4.80
C TRP A 80 -9.69 -12.56 5.80
N ILE A 81 -9.87 -11.60 6.70
CA ILE A 81 -10.97 -11.59 7.69
C ILE A 81 -11.91 -10.43 7.38
N ALA A 82 -11.38 -9.22 7.50
CA ALA A 82 -12.06 -7.95 7.27
C ALA A 82 -10.99 -6.84 7.10
N ARG A 83 -11.43 -5.66 6.66
CA ARG A 83 -10.61 -4.44 6.64
C ARG A 83 -10.07 -4.14 8.04
N GLY A 84 -8.81 -3.69 8.13
CA GLY A 84 -8.15 -3.36 9.39
C GLY A 84 -7.88 -4.54 10.34
N ARG A 85 -7.97 -5.80 9.88
CA ARG A 85 -7.79 -7.00 10.71
C ARG A 85 -6.53 -7.81 10.37
N PHE A 86 -5.56 -7.21 9.69
CA PHE A 86 -4.31 -7.87 9.29
C PHE A 86 -3.56 -8.48 10.48
N ASP A 87 -3.40 -7.75 11.59
CA ASP A 87 -2.64 -8.24 12.74
C ASP A 87 -3.28 -9.50 13.35
N ALA A 88 -4.62 -9.50 13.48
CA ALA A 88 -5.38 -10.64 13.96
C ALA A 88 -5.24 -11.85 13.00
N LEU A 89 -5.40 -11.62 11.69
CA LEU A 89 -5.22 -12.64 10.66
C LEU A 89 -3.80 -13.23 10.71
N SER A 90 -2.77 -12.38 10.73
CA SER A 90 -1.36 -12.77 10.73
C SER A 90 -1.04 -13.69 11.91
N GLY A 91 -1.61 -13.40 13.08
CA GLY A 91 -1.52 -14.27 14.26
C GLY A 91 -2.18 -15.64 14.08
N ILE A 92 -3.23 -15.75 13.27
CA ILE A 92 -3.96 -17.00 13.00
C ILE A 92 -3.22 -17.87 11.99
N VAL A 93 -2.91 -17.32 10.82
CA VAL A 93 -2.41 -18.11 9.67
C VAL A 93 -0.96 -18.53 9.81
N ARG A 94 -0.18 -17.90 10.70
CA ARG A 94 1.23 -18.23 10.94
C ARG A 94 1.44 -19.31 12.01
N ARG A 95 0.39 -19.78 12.69
CA ARG A 95 0.52 -20.85 13.69
C ARG A 95 0.87 -22.18 13.00
N GLN A 96 1.72 -22.97 13.65
CA GLN A 96 2.04 -24.32 13.17
C GLN A 96 0.88 -25.30 13.39
N VAL A 97 0.18 -25.15 14.51
CA VAL A 97 -1.03 -25.94 14.81
C VAL A 97 -2.24 -25.02 14.65
N PRO A 98 -3.10 -25.24 13.64
CA PRO A 98 -4.30 -24.42 13.47
C PRO A 98 -5.29 -24.64 14.61
N ARG A 99 -6.09 -23.60 14.87
CA ARG A 99 -7.25 -23.68 15.76
C ARG A 99 -8.50 -23.44 14.94
N ASP A 100 -9.39 -24.42 14.90
CA ASP A 100 -10.61 -24.35 14.11
C ASP A 100 -11.43 -23.10 14.39
N ALA A 101 -11.64 -22.78 15.68
CA ALA A 101 -12.40 -21.60 16.10
C ALA A 101 -11.86 -20.30 15.50
N ASP A 102 -10.53 -20.14 15.44
CA ASP A 102 -9.91 -18.95 14.86
C ASP A 102 -10.10 -18.89 13.34
N TRP A 103 -10.00 -20.04 12.67
CA TRP A 103 -10.11 -20.15 11.21
C TRP A 103 -11.53 -19.98 10.68
N ARG A 104 -12.57 -20.14 11.51
CA ARG A 104 -13.97 -19.92 11.09
C ARG A 104 -14.25 -18.50 10.57
N GLN A 105 -13.43 -17.53 10.96
CA GLN A 105 -13.55 -16.14 10.49
C GLN A 105 -12.69 -15.84 9.25
N VAL A 106 -11.79 -16.75 8.86
CA VAL A 106 -10.86 -16.57 7.74
C VAL A 106 -11.55 -16.98 6.46
N LYS A 107 -11.46 -16.12 5.45
CA LYS A 107 -11.88 -16.39 4.07
C LYS A 107 -10.63 -16.51 3.19
N TYR A 108 -10.73 -17.33 2.15
CA TYR A 108 -9.79 -17.33 1.04
C TYR A 108 -10.42 -16.56 -0.13
N MET A 109 -9.93 -15.34 -0.32
CA MET A 109 -10.42 -14.38 -1.31
C MET A 109 -9.59 -14.52 -2.58
N VAL A 110 -10.05 -15.34 -3.53
CA VAL A 110 -9.33 -15.64 -4.76
C VAL A 110 -9.45 -14.53 -5.78
N PHE A 111 -8.33 -14.20 -6.42
CA PHE A 111 -8.26 -13.14 -7.44
C PHE A 111 -7.56 -13.60 -8.72
N GLU A 112 -6.93 -14.78 -8.73
CA GLU A 112 -6.34 -15.36 -9.94
C GLU A 112 -6.38 -16.90 -9.95
N GLN A 113 -6.26 -17.46 -11.15
CA GLN A 113 -6.05 -18.87 -11.42
C GLN A 113 -4.67 -19.06 -12.07
N PRO A 114 -3.63 -19.47 -11.29
CA PRO A 114 -2.30 -19.75 -11.82
C PRO A 114 -2.33 -20.71 -13.00
N ASP A 115 -1.59 -20.38 -14.06
CA ASP A 115 -1.49 -21.14 -15.31
C ASP A 115 -2.85 -21.37 -16.01
N GLY A 116 -3.87 -20.58 -15.65
CA GLY A 116 -5.17 -20.61 -16.31
C GLY A 116 -5.08 -20.18 -17.78
N ALA A 117 -5.86 -20.84 -18.62
CA ALA A 117 -5.92 -20.53 -20.05
C ALA A 117 -6.62 -19.18 -20.31
N GLY A 118 -6.34 -18.59 -21.46
CA GLY A 118 -7.01 -17.39 -21.94
C GLY A 118 -6.58 -16.09 -21.25
N THR A 119 -7.38 -15.06 -21.46
CA THR A 119 -7.19 -13.72 -20.90
C THR A 119 -7.60 -13.66 -19.42
N PHE A 120 -7.31 -12.57 -18.73
CA PHE A 120 -7.80 -12.40 -17.37
C PHE A 120 -9.33 -12.38 -17.30
N THR A 121 -9.99 -11.83 -18.32
CA THR A 121 -11.46 -11.85 -18.42
C THR A 121 -11.99 -13.29 -18.46
N ASP A 122 -11.36 -14.18 -19.23
CA ASP A 122 -11.73 -15.59 -19.27
C ASP A 122 -11.50 -16.26 -17.91
N ARG A 123 -10.39 -15.93 -17.23
CA ARG A 123 -10.06 -16.47 -15.90
C ARG A 123 -11.00 -15.95 -14.81
N ILE A 124 -11.58 -14.75 -14.94
CA ILE A 124 -12.64 -14.27 -14.04
C ILE A 124 -13.86 -15.21 -14.11
N GLU A 125 -14.32 -15.55 -15.31
CA GLU A 125 -15.49 -16.44 -15.47
C GLU A 125 -15.19 -17.87 -15.01
N SER A 126 -13.97 -18.35 -15.25
CA SER A 126 -13.48 -19.62 -14.71
C SER A 126 -13.50 -19.61 -13.18
N LEU A 127 -12.94 -18.57 -12.54
CA LEU A 127 -12.92 -18.43 -11.08
C LEU A 127 -14.33 -18.38 -10.49
N ARG A 128 -15.27 -17.64 -11.10
CA ARG A 128 -16.68 -17.62 -10.68
C ARG A 128 -17.27 -19.02 -10.69
N THR A 129 -17.03 -19.77 -11.76
CA THR A 129 -17.52 -21.15 -11.91
C THR A 129 -16.90 -22.08 -10.86
N VAL A 130 -15.58 -22.00 -10.65
CA VAL A 130 -14.85 -22.82 -9.68
C VAL A 130 -15.33 -22.55 -8.25
N VAL A 131 -15.47 -21.28 -7.87
CA VAL A 131 -15.94 -20.86 -6.54
C VAL A 131 -17.40 -21.28 -6.32
N ALA A 132 -18.27 -21.06 -7.30
CA ALA A 132 -19.69 -21.44 -7.22
C ALA A 132 -19.86 -22.96 -7.07
N ARG A 133 -19.08 -23.75 -7.84
CA ARG A 133 -19.10 -25.21 -7.77
C ARG A 133 -18.59 -25.74 -6.43
N ALA A 134 -17.56 -25.11 -5.86
CA ALA A 134 -17.07 -25.47 -4.53
C ALA A 134 -18.13 -25.18 -3.45
N GLY A 135 -18.90 -24.11 -3.59
CA GLY A 135 -20.05 -23.81 -2.73
C GLY A 135 -19.69 -23.54 -1.26
N MET A 136 -18.43 -23.22 -0.97
CA MET A 136 -17.94 -23.01 0.38
C MET A 136 -18.07 -21.55 0.79
N PRO A 137 -18.65 -21.22 1.96
CA PRO A 137 -18.88 -19.84 2.37
C PRO A 137 -17.59 -19.04 2.62
N TRP A 138 -16.49 -19.73 2.93
CA TRP A 138 -15.18 -19.14 3.18
C TRP A 138 -14.29 -19.09 1.93
N LEU A 139 -14.69 -19.66 0.80
CA LEU A 139 -14.01 -19.51 -0.49
C LEU A 139 -14.80 -18.52 -1.33
N GLN A 140 -14.23 -17.36 -1.61
CA GLN A 140 -14.93 -16.30 -2.34
C GLN A 140 -14.01 -15.69 -3.38
N MET A 141 -14.56 -15.26 -4.51
CA MET A 141 -13.82 -14.47 -5.48
C MET A 141 -13.84 -12.99 -5.05
N VAL A 142 -12.69 -12.31 -5.15
CA VAL A 142 -12.64 -10.85 -5.01
C VAL A 142 -13.47 -10.22 -6.14
N GLU A 143 -14.37 -9.32 -5.77
CA GLU A 143 -15.20 -8.60 -6.74
C GLU A 143 -14.34 -7.88 -7.78
N GLN A 144 -14.65 -8.11 -9.06
CA GLN A 144 -14.02 -7.43 -10.19
C GLN A 144 -15.06 -6.54 -10.87
N PHE A 145 -14.75 -5.27 -11.04
CA PHE A 145 -15.62 -4.27 -11.67
C PHE A 145 -14.84 -3.42 -12.68
N ARG A 146 -15.56 -2.64 -13.49
CA ARG A 146 -14.97 -1.70 -14.47
C ARG A 146 -15.19 -0.27 -14.01
N VAL A 147 -14.27 0.61 -14.42
CA VAL A 147 -14.39 2.07 -14.26
C VAL A 147 -14.20 2.72 -15.63
N ALA A 148 -14.92 3.80 -15.90
CA ALA A 148 -14.88 4.45 -17.22
C ALA A 148 -13.60 5.26 -17.43
N ASP A 149 -13.12 5.92 -16.38
CA ASP A 149 -12.00 6.86 -16.46
C ASP A 149 -11.24 6.99 -15.13
N ARG A 150 -10.19 7.82 -15.14
CA ARG A 150 -9.36 8.09 -13.96
C ARG A 150 -10.12 8.72 -12.80
N GLN A 151 -11.12 9.56 -13.09
CA GLN A 151 -11.89 10.24 -12.05
C GLN A 151 -12.74 9.22 -11.30
N ALA A 152 -13.40 8.31 -12.02
CA ALA A 152 -14.14 7.20 -11.43
C ALA A 152 -13.22 6.25 -10.64
N LEU A 153 -12.02 5.97 -11.15
CA LEU A 153 -11.02 5.16 -10.43
C LEU A 153 -10.60 5.83 -9.11
N GLN A 154 -10.34 7.14 -9.13
CA GLN A 154 -9.96 7.90 -7.94
C GLN A 154 -11.11 7.95 -6.92
N ALA A 155 -12.34 8.23 -7.37
CA ALA A 155 -13.51 8.23 -6.49
C ALA A 155 -13.72 6.86 -5.81
N ARG A 156 -13.50 5.77 -6.55
CA ARG A 156 -13.58 4.42 -5.99
C ARG A 156 -12.45 4.13 -5.00
N LEU A 157 -11.24 4.63 -5.26
CA LEU A 157 -10.12 4.53 -4.31
C LEU A 157 -10.48 5.24 -3.01
N ASP A 158 -11.00 6.47 -3.09
CA ASP A 158 -11.36 7.29 -1.94
C ASP A 158 -12.46 6.62 -1.11
N GLU A 159 -13.48 6.05 -1.76
CA GLU A 159 -14.55 5.28 -1.10
C GLU A 159 -14.01 4.06 -0.35
N VAL A 160 -13.16 3.26 -1.01
CA VAL A 160 -12.56 2.06 -0.40
C VAL A 160 -11.71 2.45 0.82
N VAL A 161 -10.89 3.49 0.68
CA VAL A 161 -10.00 3.98 1.76
C VAL A 161 -10.81 4.57 2.91
N ALA A 162 -11.85 5.36 2.64
CA ALA A 162 -12.76 5.88 3.66
C ALA A 162 -13.47 4.75 4.43
N GLY A 163 -13.76 3.63 3.76
CA GLY A 163 -14.27 2.41 4.38
C GLY A 163 -13.22 1.53 5.05
N GLY A 164 -11.96 1.98 5.18
CA GLY A 164 -10.85 1.27 5.84
C GLY A 164 -10.10 0.25 4.96
N GLY A 165 -10.35 0.24 3.65
CA GLY A 165 -9.66 -0.61 2.68
C GLY A 165 -8.27 -0.09 2.34
N GLU A 166 -7.40 -0.96 1.80
CA GLU A 166 -5.99 -0.64 1.59
C GLU A 166 -5.71 0.13 0.29
N GLY A 167 -6.59 -0.04 -0.71
CA GLY A 167 -6.45 0.55 -2.04
C GLY A 167 -7.14 -0.29 -3.11
N LEU A 168 -6.67 -0.17 -4.35
CA LEU A 168 -7.20 -0.90 -5.51
C LEU A 168 -6.11 -1.71 -6.20
N MET A 169 -6.53 -2.79 -6.84
CA MET A 169 -5.76 -3.57 -7.81
C MET A 169 -6.39 -3.37 -9.19
N LEU A 170 -5.56 -3.23 -10.22
CA LEU A 170 -5.99 -3.15 -11.61
C LEU A 170 -5.32 -4.28 -12.37
N HIS A 171 -6.11 -5.17 -12.95
CA HIS A 171 -5.62 -6.28 -13.77
C HIS A 171 -6.07 -6.11 -15.21
N ARG A 172 -5.12 -6.07 -16.15
CA ARG A 172 -5.42 -5.85 -17.56
C ARG A 172 -6.27 -6.99 -18.08
N ASP A 173 -7.30 -6.65 -18.84
CA ASP A 173 -8.38 -7.57 -19.20
C ASP A 173 -7.99 -8.68 -20.18
N ASP A 174 -7.07 -8.35 -21.10
CA ASP A 174 -6.50 -9.24 -22.11
C ASP A 174 -5.25 -10.02 -21.65
N ALA A 175 -4.81 -9.80 -20.40
CA ALA A 175 -3.52 -10.33 -19.95
C ALA A 175 -3.54 -11.86 -19.81
N LEU A 176 -2.60 -12.51 -20.50
CA LEU A 176 -2.23 -13.90 -20.25
C LEU A 176 -1.54 -14.00 -18.88
N TYR A 177 -1.64 -15.17 -18.25
CA TYR A 177 -0.94 -15.42 -16.98
C TYR A 177 0.58 -15.45 -17.22
N VAL A 178 1.29 -14.52 -16.58
CA VAL A 178 2.75 -14.45 -16.61
C VAL A 178 3.24 -14.16 -15.19
N THR A 179 4.27 -14.89 -14.77
CA THR A 179 4.87 -14.68 -13.45
C THR A 179 5.91 -13.56 -13.48
N GLY A 180 6.17 -12.95 -12.33
CA GLY A 180 7.00 -11.74 -12.23
C GLY A 180 6.16 -10.47 -12.28
N ARG A 181 6.83 -9.34 -12.51
CA ARG A 181 6.20 -8.01 -12.54
C ARG A 181 6.03 -7.54 -13.97
N SER A 182 4.85 -6.99 -14.26
CA SER A 182 4.54 -6.35 -15.53
C SER A 182 3.40 -5.35 -15.33
N ASP A 183 3.04 -4.66 -16.41
CA ASP A 183 1.87 -3.79 -16.46
C ASP A 183 0.53 -4.55 -16.48
N ALA A 184 0.57 -5.89 -16.58
CA ALA A 184 -0.62 -6.74 -16.52
C ALA A 184 -1.35 -6.65 -15.17
N LEU A 185 -0.62 -6.40 -14.08
CA LEU A 185 -1.18 -6.23 -12.75
C LEU A 185 -0.57 -5.01 -12.07
N LEU A 186 -1.41 -4.03 -11.74
CA LEU A 186 -1.04 -2.79 -11.09
C LEU A 186 -1.71 -2.69 -9.71
N LYS A 187 -1.04 -2.02 -8.78
CA LYS A 187 -1.62 -1.62 -7.49
C LYS A 187 -1.67 -0.11 -7.40
N LEU A 188 -2.83 0.38 -6.98
CA LEU A 188 -3.10 1.77 -6.70
C LEU A 188 -3.36 1.91 -5.19
N LYS A 189 -2.52 2.71 -4.52
CA LYS A 189 -2.63 3.00 -3.09
C LYS A 189 -2.91 4.49 -2.90
N PRO A 190 -3.62 4.89 -1.84
CA PRO A 190 -3.76 6.30 -1.54
C PRO A 190 -2.38 6.93 -1.35
N LEU A 191 -2.25 8.13 -1.88
CA LEU A 191 -1.11 9.00 -1.67
C LEU A 191 -1.65 10.24 -0.98
N PHE A 192 -1.37 10.35 0.31
CA PHE A 192 -1.75 11.52 1.09
C PHE A 192 -0.58 12.49 1.11
N ASP A 193 -0.85 13.77 1.06
CA ASP A 193 0.10 14.81 1.37
C ASP A 193 -0.28 15.55 2.66
N ALA A 194 0.73 16.03 3.36
CA ALA A 194 0.58 16.82 4.57
C ALA A 194 1.80 17.74 4.73
N GLU A 195 1.67 18.71 5.64
CA GLU A 195 2.74 19.65 5.96
C GLU A 195 3.34 19.35 7.34
N ALA A 196 4.65 19.54 7.44
CA ALA A 196 5.36 19.51 8.72
C ALA A 196 6.47 20.58 8.73
N ARG A 197 6.80 21.06 9.92
CA ARG A 197 7.91 21.98 10.14
C ARG A 197 9.21 21.21 10.32
N VAL A 198 10.27 21.63 9.66
CA VAL A 198 11.62 21.09 9.91
C VAL A 198 12.09 21.55 11.29
N VAL A 199 12.40 20.61 12.18
CA VAL A 199 12.89 20.88 13.53
C VAL A 199 14.35 20.46 13.74
N GLY A 200 14.92 19.69 12.82
CA GLY A 200 16.31 19.28 12.88
C GLY A 200 16.80 18.58 11.62
N HIS A 201 18.12 18.43 11.53
CA HIS A 201 18.81 17.70 10.46
C HIS A 201 19.56 16.53 11.05
N LEU A 202 19.42 15.35 10.44
CA LEU A 202 20.13 14.14 10.85
C LEU A 202 21.21 13.80 9.82
N PRO A 203 22.46 13.54 10.26
CA PRO A 203 23.56 13.27 9.35
C PRO A 203 23.37 11.93 8.62
N GLY A 204 23.75 11.91 7.34
CA GLY A 204 23.75 10.69 6.53
C GLY A 204 24.86 9.72 6.93
N LYS A 205 24.65 8.44 6.61
CA LYS A 205 25.63 7.36 6.81
C LYS A 205 25.94 6.68 5.47
N GLY A 206 27.08 6.00 5.38
CA GLY A 206 27.48 5.26 4.16
C GLY A 206 27.59 6.18 2.95
N ARG A 207 26.82 5.90 1.88
CA ARG A 207 26.79 6.73 0.66
C ARG A 207 26.46 8.20 0.93
N LEU A 208 25.72 8.49 2.00
CA LEU A 208 25.31 9.85 2.37
C LEU A 208 26.22 10.48 3.44
N SER A 209 27.40 9.91 3.71
CA SER A 209 28.35 10.47 4.66
C SER A 209 28.74 11.91 4.26
N GLY A 210 28.69 12.84 5.21
CA GLY A 210 28.93 14.27 4.96
C GLY A 210 27.75 15.04 4.33
N LEU A 211 26.62 14.37 4.09
CA LEU A 211 25.38 14.97 3.56
C LEU A 211 24.21 14.79 4.55
N LEU A 212 23.09 15.47 4.28
CA LEU A 212 21.85 15.22 5.02
C LEU A 212 21.38 13.76 4.81
N GLY A 213 21.15 13.05 5.92
CA GLY A 213 20.50 11.75 5.94
C GLY A 213 18.98 11.86 5.94
N ALA A 214 18.44 12.63 6.89
CA ALA A 214 17.00 12.85 7.03
C ALA A 214 16.70 14.22 7.65
N LEU A 215 15.52 14.76 7.34
CA LEU A 215 14.94 15.87 8.09
C LEU A 215 14.19 15.30 9.30
N GLN A 216 14.43 15.85 10.50
CA GLN A 216 13.51 15.67 11.61
C GLN A 216 12.41 16.73 11.47
N VAL A 217 11.15 16.31 11.44
CA VAL A 217 10.01 17.19 11.23
C VAL A 217 8.97 17.04 12.33
N GLU A 218 8.17 18.09 12.53
CA GLU A 218 7.07 18.13 13.50
C GLU A 218 5.78 18.56 12.79
N THR A 219 4.71 17.78 12.94
CA THR A 219 3.38 18.12 12.42
C THR A 219 2.73 19.24 13.24
N PRO A 220 1.64 19.88 12.76
CA PRO A 220 0.88 20.84 13.55
C PRO A 220 0.31 20.28 14.87
N THR A 221 0.14 18.96 14.95
CA THR A 221 -0.30 18.25 16.17
C THR A 221 0.84 17.94 17.14
N GLY A 222 2.08 18.34 16.84
CA GLY A 222 3.26 18.11 17.68
C GLY A 222 3.92 16.74 17.47
N LEU A 223 3.45 15.94 16.50
CA LEU A 223 4.03 14.63 16.21
C LEU A 223 5.37 14.78 15.50
N ARG A 224 6.42 14.15 16.04
CA ARG A 224 7.76 14.16 15.46
C ARG A 224 8.10 12.87 14.74
N PHE A 225 8.65 12.99 13.54
CA PHE A 225 9.14 11.85 12.75
C PHE A 225 10.23 12.29 11.76
N GLU A 226 10.79 11.33 11.04
CA GLU A 226 11.91 11.56 10.12
C GLU A 226 11.49 11.42 8.64
N LEU A 227 11.93 12.36 7.81
CA LEU A 227 11.85 12.31 6.35
C LEU A 227 13.23 12.01 5.77
N GLY A 228 13.52 10.72 5.58
CA GLY A 228 14.80 10.24 5.02
C GLY A 228 14.79 9.99 3.50
N THR A 229 13.62 9.99 2.87
CA THR A 229 13.44 9.69 1.43
C THR A 229 12.76 10.85 0.71
N GLY A 230 12.89 10.90 -0.62
CA GLY A 230 12.31 11.97 -1.46
C GLY A 230 13.22 13.18 -1.68
N LEU A 231 14.28 13.34 -0.87
CA LEU A 231 15.28 14.40 -1.07
C LEU A 231 16.27 14.03 -2.17
N SER A 232 16.44 14.94 -3.13
CA SER A 232 17.50 14.90 -4.13
C SER A 232 18.90 15.10 -3.52
N ASP A 233 19.95 14.70 -4.23
CA ASP A 233 21.33 14.93 -3.76
C ASP A 233 21.65 16.44 -3.62
N ALA A 234 21.01 17.30 -4.42
CA ALA A 234 21.12 18.75 -4.29
C ALA A 234 20.50 19.25 -2.97
N GLU A 235 19.30 18.77 -2.63
CA GLU A 235 18.65 19.08 -1.36
C GLU A 235 19.41 18.48 -0.18
N ARG A 236 20.11 17.36 -0.35
CA ARG A 236 20.95 16.81 0.74
C ARG A 236 22.20 17.63 1.01
N ARG A 237 22.73 18.31 -0.01
CA ARG A 237 23.84 19.27 0.13
C ARG A 237 23.36 20.60 0.70
N ASN A 238 22.15 21.03 0.32
CA ASN A 238 21.54 22.27 0.78
C ASN A 238 20.12 21.99 1.35
N PRO A 239 20.04 21.47 2.58
CA PRO A 239 18.78 20.97 3.14
C PRO A 239 17.77 22.08 3.43
N PRO A 240 16.46 21.77 3.36
CA PRO A 240 15.43 22.68 3.87
C PRO A 240 15.76 23.15 5.28
N PRO A 241 15.85 24.47 5.54
CA PRO A 241 16.36 24.99 6.79
C PRO A 241 15.43 24.65 7.95
N VAL A 242 16.00 24.53 9.16
CA VAL A 242 15.22 24.41 10.39
C VAL A 242 14.26 25.60 10.49
N GLY A 243 13.01 25.31 10.84
CA GLY A 243 11.90 26.25 10.88
C GLY A 243 11.08 26.32 9.60
N SER A 244 11.57 25.84 8.45
CA SER A 244 10.80 25.83 7.20
C SER A 244 9.64 24.82 7.22
N LEU A 245 8.57 25.12 6.48
CA LEU A 245 7.50 24.17 6.19
C LEU A 245 7.86 23.36 4.95
N VAL A 246 7.64 22.05 5.04
CA VAL A 246 7.80 21.12 3.92
C VAL A 246 6.50 20.35 3.72
N THR A 247 6.18 20.06 2.47
CA THR A 247 5.16 19.10 2.11
C THR A 247 5.82 17.73 2.02
N TYR A 248 5.20 16.73 2.64
CA TYR A 248 5.57 15.34 2.52
C TYR A 248 4.38 14.53 2.05
N GLN A 249 4.66 13.43 1.38
CA GLN A 249 3.67 12.43 1.01
C GLN A 249 3.80 11.19 1.88
N TYR A 250 2.70 10.53 2.17
CA TYR A 250 2.65 9.30 2.95
C TYR A 250 1.51 8.39 2.46
N ARG A 251 1.54 7.11 2.85
CA ARG A 251 0.58 6.11 2.33
C ARG A 251 -0.40 5.58 3.36
N ALA A 252 -0.06 5.68 4.64
CA ALA A 252 -0.88 5.22 5.75
C ALA A 252 -0.39 5.89 7.04
N LEU A 253 -1.16 5.80 8.13
CA LEU A 253 -0.72 6.18 9.47
C LEU A 253 -0.48 4.92 10.31
N THR A 254 0.41 4.97 11.31
CA THR A 254 0.45 3.99 12.40
C THR A 254 -0.78 4.18 13.31
N PRO A 255 -1.08 3.23 14.23
CA PRO A 255 -2.11 3.43 15.25
C PRO A 255 -1.91 4.74 16.05
N ASP A 256 -0.66 5.12 16.28
CA ASP A 256 -0.27 6.35 16.98
C ASP A 256 -0.23 7.59 16.06
N GLY A 257 -0.72 7.49 14.83
CA GLY A 257 -0.83 8.61 13.89
C GLY A 257 0.45 8.95 13.12
N VAL A 258 1.52 8.14 13.21
CA VAL A 258 2.78 8.39 12.50
C VAL A 258 2.66 8.07 11.01
N PRO A 259 2.99 9.01 10.10
CA PRO A 259 3.02 8.74 8.68
C PRO A 259 3.95 7.57 8.31
N ARG A 260 3.39 6.53 7.68
CA ARG A 260 4.11 5.38 7.12
C ARG A 260 4.48 5.61 5.67
N PHE A 261 5.69 5.18 5.33
CA PHE A 261 6.28 5.35 3.99
C PHE A 261 6.32 6.83 3.58
N ALA A 262 6.60 7.70 4.54
CA ALA A 262 6.67 9.14 4.31
C ALA A 262 7.91 9.53 3.51
N SER A 263 7.71 10.37 2.51
CA SER A 263 8.78 10.92 1.67
C SER A 263 8.60 12.43 1.52
N TYR A 264 9.70 13.16 1.62
CA TYR A 264 9.72 14.58 1.31
C TYR A 264 9.26 14.79 -0.15
N LEU A 265 8.38 15.78 -0.36
CA LEU A 265 7.91 16.16 -1.69
C LEU A 265 8.57 17.47 -2.14
N ARG A 266 8.41 18.53 -1.34
CA ARG A 266 8.95 19.86 -1.64
C ARG A 266 8.97 20.76 -0.41
N ARG A 267 9.84 21.77 -0.42
CA ARG A 267 9.75 22.90 0.49
C ARG A 267 8.56 23.77 0.09
N ARG A 268 7.81 24.27 1.07
CA ARG A 268 6.78 25.27 0.83
C ARG A 268 7.45 26.64 0.67
N GLU A 269 7.17 27.29 -0.45
CA GLU A 269 7.51 28.71 -0.61
C GLU A 269 6.58 29.54 0.26
N ALA A 270 7.14 30.47 1.02
CA ALA A 270 6.33 31.43 1.76
C ALA A 270 5.67 32.36 0.74
N PHE A 271 4.35 32.26 0.59
CA PHE A 271 3.58 33.28 -0.10
C PHE A 271 3.53 34.53 0.80
N CYS A 272 4.51 35.43 0.64
CA CYS A 272 4.31 36.80 1.06
C CYS A 272 3.43 37.46 -0.01
N ALA A 273 2.12 37.48 0.20
CA ALA A 273 1.26 38.41 -0.51
C ALA A 273 1.75 39.82 -0.13
N ALA A 274 2.46 40.48 -1.04
CA ALA A 274 2.72 41.90 -0.92
C ALA A 274 1.35 42.59 -0.92
N ILE A 275 0.88 43.01 0.25
CA ILE A 275 -0.28 43.89 0.35
C ILE A 275 0.21 45.22 -0.25
N GLY A 276 -0.04 45.41 -1.55
CA GLY A 276 0.26 46.65 -2.24
C GLY A 276 -0.63 47.74 -1.65
N SER A 277 -0.08 48.53 -0.74
CA SER A 277 -0.67 49.80 -0.35
C SER A 277 -0.46 50.78 -1.51
N SER A 278 -1.42 50.87 -2.43
CA SER A 278 -1.55 52.06 -3.27
C SER A 278 -2.22 53.14 -2.43
N SER A 279 -1.44 54.13 -1.99
CA SER A 279 -1.95 55.47 -1.70
C SER A 279 -1.22 56.48 -2.58
N PRO A 280 -1.92 57.45 -3.16
CA PRO A 280 -1.31 58.37 -4.11
C PRO A 280 -0.58 59.51 -3.38
N ALA A 281 0.46 59.98 -4.06
CA ALA A 281 1.09 61.31 -3.96
C ALA A 281 1.97 61.65 -2.75
N GLY A 282 3.16 62.16 -3.07
CA GLY A 282 3.74 63.30 -2.35
C GLY A 282 4.93 63.01 -1.43
N ALA A 283 6.11 63.35 -1.92
CA ALA A 283 7.22 64.01 -1.21
C ALA A 283 7.73 63.50 0.16
N ALA A 284 9.03 63.17 0.14
CA ALA A 284 10.07 63.50 1.12
C ALA A 284 10.19 62.73 2.47
N SER A 285 11.40 62.17 2.61
CA SER A 285 12.26 62.11 3.80
C SER A 285 12.07 61.01 4.86
N SER A 286 13.17 60.23 4.97
CA SER A 286 13.81 59.65 6.16
C SER A 286 13.07 58.67 7.08
N ALA A 287 13.73 57.51 7.22
CA ALA A 287 13.81 56.61 8.38
C ALA A 287 12.51 55.97 8.87
N GLY A 288 12.32 54.69 8.55
CA GLY A 288 11.27 53.85 9.13
C GLY A 288 11.73 52.41 9.31
N ALA A 289 11.79 51.96 10.56
CA ALA A 289 12.07 50.60 10.96
C ALA A 289 10.99 49.63 10.41
N TRP A 290 11.40 48.51 9.81
CA TRP A 290 10.50 47.46 9.36
C TRP A 290 10.10 46.58 10.54
N SER A 291 8.88 46.75 11.06
CA SER A 291 8.29 45.80 12.02
C SER A 291 7.62 44.65 11.28
N TRP A 292 8.08 43.42 11.52
CA TRP A 292 7.42 42.20 11.05
C TRP A 292 6.16 41.91 11.88
N ARG A 293 5.00 41.80 11.23
CA ARG A 293 3.82 41.14 11.82
C ARG A 293 3.35 40.06 10.86
N CYS A 294 3.62 38.80 11.20
CA CYS A 294 2.92 37.64 10.65
C CYS A 294 1.70 37.38 11.53
N GLY A 295 0.50 37.51 10.97
CA GLY A 295 -0.75 37.04 11.59
C GLY A 295 -1.21 35.71 10.97
N PRO A 296 -1.83 34.80 11.73
CA PRO A 296 -2.36 33.55 11.21
C PRO A 296 -3.67 33.82 10.44
N MET A 297 -3.76 33.31 9.20
CA MET A 297 -4.99 33.39 8.43
C MET A 297 -5.95 32.28 8.88
N ALA A 298 -7.10 32.69 9.39
CA ALA A 298 -8.16 31.83 9.90
C ALA A 298 -8.80 30.98 8.77
N LEU A 299 -9.14 29.74 9.12
CA LEU A 299 -10.00 28.84 8.35
C LEU A 299 -11.39 29.49 8.17
N SER A 300 -11.76 29.82 6.93
CA SER A 300 -13.17 30.05 6.59
C SER A 300 -13.83 28.74 6.20
N ARG A 301 -14.68 28.23 7.10
CA ARG A 301 -15.80 27.35 6.76
C ARG A 301 -16.75 28.11 5.82
N GLY A 302 -17.28 27.44 4.80
CA GLY A 302 -18.33 27.99 3.95
C GLY A 302 -19.09 26.87 3.24
N CYS A 303 -20.30 26.62 3.77
CA CYS A 303 -21.47 25.90 3.25
C CYS A 303 -21.28 24.59 2.47
#